data_AF-A0A1I5A7S5-F1
#
_entry.id   AF-A0A1I5A7S5-F1
#
_cell.length_a   1.000
_cell.length_b   1.000
_cell.length_c   1.000
_cell.angle_alpha   90.00
_cell.angle_beta   90.00
_cell.angle_gamma   90.00
#
_symmetry.space_group_name_H-M   'P 1'
#
loop_
_entity.id
_entity.type
_entity.pdbx_description
1 polymer ?
#
loop_
_entity_poly.entity_id
_entity_poly.type
_entity_poly.pdbx_seq_one_letter_code
_entity_poly.pdbx_strand_id
1 'polypeptide(L)'
;MEDQKRDDDWSAVRRQVSGRIYRTGSTGSFDGRLWIAVTIFLAVALVYPWYSYQVNAFLLARDMEVAAREFARVSEESVRELQKQVAQSADASRREQRRRRIGSVKIKGVSDGPHGPVVIVEMGDASLNESQETICRQASLWLKMKLTNTTLTVQRYRMNQPALDLGIVTCR
;
A
#
# COMPACT_ATOMS: atom_id res chain seq x y z
N MET A 1 -28.88 -14.47 -61.18
CA MET A 1 -29.32 -13.36 -62.06
C MET A 1 -29.99 -12.25 -61.24
N GLU A 2 -29.56 -12.00 -60.00
CA GLU A 2 -30.16 -10.98 -59.11
C GLU A 2 -29.23 -9.80 -58.84
N ASP A 3 -27.91 -9.96 -58.99
CA ASP A 3 -26.95 -8.89 -58.75
C ASP A 3 -26.99 -7.79 -59.82
N GLN A 4 -27.29 -8.14 -61.08
CA GLN A 4 -27.28 -7.17 -62.18
C GLN A 4 -28.42 -6.13 -62.07
N LYS A 5 -29.52 -6.48 -61.39
CA LYS A 5 -30.66 -5.56 -61.20
C LYS A 5 -30.40 -4.51 -60.11
N ARG A 6 -29.42 -4.76 -59.23
CA ARG A 6 -29.09 -3.89 -58.10
C ARG A 6 -28.10 -2.79 -58.50
N ASP A 7 -27.22 -3.06 -59.46
CA ASP A 7 -26.26 -2.08 -59.97
C ASP A 7 -26.91 -1.04 -60.91
N ASP A 8 -27.97 -1.42 -61.64
CA ASP A 8 -28.74 -0.49 -62.48
C ASP A 8 -29.49 0.56 -61.64
N ASP A 9 -29.99 0.17 -60.46
CA ASP A 9 -30.74 1.03 -59.53
C ASP A 9 -29.86 2.15 -58.94
N TRP A 10 -28.60 1.83 -58.61
CA TRP A 10 -27.63 2.82 -58.11
C TRP A 10 -27.18 3.82 -59.18
N SER A 11 -27.23 3.46 -60.46
CA SER A 11 -26.87 4.36 -61.56
C SER A 11 -27.98 5.37 -61.89
N ALA A 12 -29.24 4.99 -61.67
CA ALA A 12 -30.41 5.86 -61.84
C ALA A 12 -30.45 6.96 -60.76
N VAL A 13 -30.13 6.61 -59.51
CA VAL A 13 -30.06 7.58 -58.40
C VAL A 13 -28.94 8.61 -58.60
N ARG A 14 -27.83 8.22 -59.25
CA ARG A 14 -26.70 9.13 -59.47
C ARG A 14 -26.94 10.19 -60.54
N ARG A 15 -27.83 9.96 -61.52
CA ARG A 15 -28.15 10.96 -62.57
C ARG A 15 -29.13 12.04 -62.12
N GLN A 16 -29.87 11.82 -61.04
CA GLN A 16 -30.85 12.80 -60.56
C GLN A 16 -30.23 13.93 -59.72
N VAL A 17 -28.95 13.80 -59.33
CA VAL A 17 -28.23 14.79 -58.52
C VAL A 17 -27.49 15.84 -59.37
N SER A 18 -27.38 15.65 -60.69
CA SER A 18 -26.64 16.55 -61.60
C SER A 18 -27.49 17.65 -62.26
N GLY A 19 -28.72 17.89 -61.78
CA GLY A 19 -29.70 18.73 -62.46
C GLY A 19 -30.26 19.86 -61.61
N ARG A 20 -29.43 20.64 -60.91
CA ARG A 20 -29.87 21.92 -60.34
C ARG A 20 -28.72 22.92 -60.27
N ILE A 21 -28.21 23.30 -61.45
CA ILE A 21 -27.45 24.53 -61.60
C ILE A 21 -28.44 25.68 -61.35
N TYR A 22 -28.23 26.38 -60.26
CA TYR A 22 -28.96 27.59 -59.90
C TYR A 22 -28.74 28.63 -61.00
N ARG A 23 -29.79 28.88 -61.80
CA ARG A 23 -29.87 29.99 -62.72
C ARG A 23 -29.91 31.28 -61.88
N THR A 24 -28.78 31.94 -61.75
CA THR A 24 -28.66 33.28 -61.16
C THR A 24 -29.24 34.29 -62.15
N GLY A 25 -30.45 34.76 -61.87
CA GLY A 25 -31.11 35.83 -62.60
C GLY A 25 -31.93 36.69 -61.65
N SER A 26 -31.75 38.00 -61.78
CA SER A 26 -32.45 39.12 -61.10
C SER A 26 -31.92 39.56 -59.73
N THR A 27 -31.10 40.60 -59.81
CA THR A 27 -30.94 41.73 -58.90
C THR A 27 -32.19 42.04 -58.06
N GLY A 28 -32.08 41.98 -56.73
CA GLY A 28 -33.02 42.69 -55.82
C GLY A 28 -33.37 42.04 -54.47
N SER A 29 -33.08 40.76 -54.21
CA SER A 29 -33.54 40.08 -52.96
C SER A 29 -32.55 39.09 -52.33
N PHE A 30 -31.28 39.13 -52.74
CA PHE A 30 -30.24 38.21 -52.26
C PHE A 30 -29.68 38.58 -50.87
N ASP A 31 -29.68 39.86 -50.49
CA ASP A 31 -29.07 40.32 -49.24
C ASP A 31 -29.74 39.74 -48.00
N GLY A 32 -31.07 39.69 -47.95
CA GLY A 32 -31.80 39.26 -46.75
C GLY A 32 -31.57 37.79 -46.40
N ARG A 33 -31.61 36.89 -47.40
CA ARG A 33 -31.43 35.44 -47.17
C ARG A 33 -29.99 35.08 -46.84
N LEU A 34 -29.02 35.78 -47.43
CA LEU A 34 -27.60 35.59 -47.14
C LEU A 34 -27.27 36.06 -45.73
N TRP A 35 -27.79 37.22 -45.31
CA TRP A 35 -27.64 37.70 -43.93
C TRP A 35 -28.29 36.78 -42.89
N ILE A 36 -29.47 36.21 -43.17
CA ILE A 36 -30.11 35.23 -42.27
C ILE A 36 -29.25 33.97 -42.11
N ALA A 37 -28.67 33.45 -43.20
CA ALA A 37 -27.79 32.29 -43.12
C ALA A 37 -26.52 32.59 -42.31
N VAL A 38 -25.94 33.78 -42.50
CA VAL A 38 -24.75 34.23 -41.76
C VAL A 38 -25.05 34.41 -40.27
N THR A 39 -26.18 35.00 -39.90
CA THR A 39 -26.54 35.19 -38.48
C THR A 39 -26.82 33.86 -37.78
N ILE A 40 -27.50 32.91 -38.44
CA ILE A 40 -27.70 31.57 -37.91
C ILE A 40 -26.36 30.85 -37.73
N PHE A 41 -25.48 30.90 -38.72
CA PHE A 41 -24.16 30.27 -38.63
C PHE A 41 -23.33 30.87 -37.49
N LEU A 42 -23.34 32.20 -37.35
CA LEU A 42 -22.58 32.91 -36.32
C LEU A 42 -23.16 32.65 -34.92
N ALA A 43 -24.48 32.54 -34.79
CA ALA A 43 -25.13 32.12 -33.56
C ALA A 43 -24.76 30.68 -33.18
N VAL A 44 -24.79 29.74 -34.12
CA VAL A 44 -24.35 28.36 -33.88
C VAL A 44 -22.87 28.32 -33.51
N ALA A 45 -22.02 29.07 -34.20
CA ALA A 45 -20.58 29.14 -33.94
C ALA A 45 -20.25 29.74 -32.56
N LEU A 46 -21.09 30.62 -32.02
CA LEU A 46 -20.94 31.17 -30.67
C LEU A 46 -21.53 30.27 -29.57
N VAL A 47 -22.66 29.62 -29.85
CA VAL A 47 -23.34 28.74 -28.88
C VAL A 47 -22.64 27.39 -28.76
N TYR A 48 -22.06 26.89 -29.85
CA TYR A 48 -21.43 25.57 -29.90
C TYR A 48 -20.22 25.43 -28.95
N PRO A 49 -19.27 26.39 -28.86
CA PRO A 49 -18.19 26.34 -27.89
C PRO A 49 -18.70 26.22 -26.45
N TRP A 50 -19.73 27.02 -26.10
CA TRP A 50 -20.33 26.99 -24.76
C TRP A 50 -20.97 25.63 -24.46
N TYR A 51 -21.77 25.12 -25.40
CA TYR A 51 -22.42 23.81 -25.27
C TYR A 51 -21.39 22.67 -25.15
N SER A 52 -20.35 22.68 -25.99
CA SER A 52 -19.29 21.66 -25.98
C SER A 52 -18.51 21.65 -24.66
N TYR A 53 -18.24 22.82 -24.09
CA TYR A 53 -17.54 22.94 -22.82
C TYR A 53 -18.37 22.40 -21.66
N GLN A 54 -19.66 22.74 -21.60
CA GLN A 54 -20.57 22.24 -20.57
C GLN A 54 -20.68 20.71 -20.62
N VAL A 55 -20.90 20.14 -21.80
CA VAL A 55 -21.03 18.68 -21.95
C VAL A 55 -19.74 17.97 -21.52
N ASN A 56 -18.57 18.47 -21.92
CA ASN A 56 -17.30 17.90 -21.51
C ASN A 56 -17.08 18.00 -19.99
N ALA A 57 -17.45 19.12 -19.36
CA ALA A 57 -17.35 19.29 -17.92
C ALA A 57 -18.26 18.31 -17.15
N PHE A 58 -19.49 18.07 -17.64
CA PHE A 58 -20.41 17.11 -17.05
C PHE A 58 -19.92 15.66 -17.18
N LEU A 59 -19.39 15.29 -18.35
CA LEU A 59 -18.80 13.95 -18.55
C LEU A 59 -17.59 13.75 -17.65
N LEU A 60 -16.70 14.74 -17.56
CA LEU A 60 -15.52 14.68 -16.71
C LEU A 60 -15.89 14.55 -15.22
N ALA A 61 -16.87 15.31 -14.74
CA ALA A 61 -17.34 15.22 -13.36
C ALA A 61 -17.87 13.81 -13.03
N ARG A 62 -18.66 13.23 -13.94
CA ARG A 62 -19.20 11.88 -13.78
C ARG A 62 -18.09 10.83 -13.77
N ASP A 63 -17.13 10.91 -14.68
CA ASP A 63 -16.03 9.95 -14.75
C ASP A 63 -15.14 10.02 -13.51
N MET A 64 -14.94 11.22 -12.95
CA MET A 64 -14.19 11.41 -11.71
C MET A 64 -14.92 10.82 -10.50
N GLU A 65 -16.24 10.93 -10.41
CA GLU A 65 -17.02 10.29 -9.34
C GLU A 65 -16.98 8.77 -9.41
N VAL A 66 -16.94 8.19 -10.61
CA VAL A 66 -16.81 6.75 -10.80
C VAL A 66 -15.40 6.30 -10.43
N ALA A 67 -14.37 7.00 -10.92
CA ALA A 67 -12.99 6.72 -10.57
C ALA A 67 -12.75 6.83 -9.06
N ALA A 68 -13.28 7.85 -8.40
CA ALA A 68 -13.15 8.02 -6.95
C ALA A 68 -13.76 6.85 -6.15
N ARG A 69 -14.89 6.30 -6.61
CA ARG A 69 -15.51 5.11 -5.99
C ARG A 69 -14.68 3.86 -6.19
N GLU A 70 -14.11 3.66 -7.37
CA GLU A 70 -13.22 2.55 -7.66
C GLU A 70 -11.94 2.64 -6.82
N PHE A 71 -11.32 3.82 -6.76
CA PHE A 71 -10.14 4.08 -5.92
C PHE A 71 -10.43 3.86 -4.44
N ALA A 72 -11.59 4.29 -3.93
CA ALA A 72 -11.97 4.05 -2.54
C ALA A 72 -12.02 2.54 -2.23
N ARG A 73 -12.62 1.73 -3.12
CA ARG A 73 -12.68 0.27 -2.95
C ARG A 73 -11.30 -0.38 -2.96
N VAL A 74 -10.47 -0.06 -3.97
CA VAL A 74 -9.11 -0.61 -4.08
C VAL A 74 -8.24 -0.16 -2.91
N SER A 75 -8.42 1.07 -2.42
CA SER A 75 -7.68 1.58 -1.26
C SER A 75 -8.05 0.82 0.03
N GLU A 76 -9.31 0.45 0.22
CA GLU A 76 -9.74 -0.27 1.41
C GLU A 76 -9.17 -1.71 1.43
N GLU A 77 -9.19 -2.37 0.28
CA GLU A 77 -8.60 -3.71 0.13
C GLU A 77 -7.08 -3.70 0.37
N SER A 78 -6.37 -2.77 -0.27
CA SER A 78 -4.91 -2.63 -0.10
C SER A 78 -4.52 -2.25 1.33
N VAL A 79 -5.27 -1.38 2.01
CA VAL A 79 -5.02 -1.04 3.43
C VAL A 79 -5.20 -2.26 4.33
N ARG A 80 -6.22 -3.09 4.11
CA ARG A 80 -6.43 -4.33 4.89
C ARG A 80 -5.31 -5.34 4.66
N GLU A 81 -4.83 -5.49 3.44
CA GLU A 81 -3.69 -6.37 3.13
C GLU A 81 -2.39 -5.86 3.74
N LEU A 82 -2.11 -4.55 3.63
CA LEU A 82 -0.97 -3.91 4.27
C LEU A 82 -1.01 -4.09 5.78
N GLN A 83 -2.16 -3.90 6.43
CA GLN A 83 -2.28 -4.15 7.88
C GLN A 83 -1.96 -5.59 8.26
N LYS A 84 -2.43 -6.57 7.48
CA LYS A 84 -2.10 -7.99 7.71
C LYS A 84 -0.60 -8.26 7.56
N GLN A 85 0.03 -7.72 6.52
CA GLN A 85 1.48 -7.88 6.29
C GLN A 85 2.31 -7.17 7.37
N VAL A 86 1.89 -5.98 7.81
CA VAL A 86 2.53 -5.25 8.92
C VAL A 86 2.41 -6.01 10.23
N ALA A 87 1.24 -6.59 10.54
CA ALA A 87 1.07 -7.41 11.74
C ALA A 87 1.99 -8.65 11.72
N GLN A 88 2.02 -9.38 10.60
CA GLN A 88 2.87 -10.56 10.44
C GLN A 88 4.37 -10.23 10.54
N SER A 89 4.80 -9.15 9.87
CA SER A 89 6.20 -8.71 9.91
C SER A 89 6.60 -8.14 11.27
N ALA A 90 5.70 -7.45 11.98
CA ALA A 90 5.92 -6.99 13.33
C ALA A 90 6.12 -8.16 14.30
N ASP A 91 5.31 -9.22 14.20
CA ASP A 91 5.44 -10.41 15.03
C ASP A 91 6.75 -11.17 14.75
N ALA A 92 7.13 -11.32 13.47
CA ALA A 92 8.40 -11.94 13.10
C ALA A 92 9.58 -11.13 13.65
N SER A 93 9.54 -9.81 13.50
CA SER A 93 10.58 -8.90 14.01
C SER A 93 10.68 -8.96 15.54
N ARG A 94 9.55 -8.97 16.26
CA ARG A 94 9.51 -9.11 17.72
C ARG A 94 10.13 -10.42 18.19
N ARG A 95 9.82 -11.54 17.52
CA ARG A 95 10.40 -12.85 17.83
C ARG A 95 11.91 -12.86 17.61
N GLU A 96 12.37 -12.25 16.53
CA GLU A 96 13.79 -12.19 16.21
C GLU A 96 14.55 -11.29 17.20
N GLN A 97 14.00 -10.12 17.54
CA GLN A 97 14.56 -9.26 18.58
C GLN A 97 14.65 -9.98 19.91
N ARG A 98 13.60 -10.71 20.32
CA ARG A 98 13.61 -11.50 21.56
C ARG A 98 14.71 -12.56 21.55
N ARG A 99 14.88 -13.28 20.44
CA ARG A 99 15.96 -14.26 20.27
C ARG A 99 17.34 -13.62 20.37
N ARG A 100 17.54 -12.47 19.73
CA ARG A 100 18.82 -11.73 19.79
C ARG A 100 19.14 -11.26 21.21
N ARG A 101 18.14 -10.76 21.94
CA ARG A 101 18.29 -10.35 23.35
C ARG A 101 18.69 -11.52 24.23
N ILE A 102 17.95 -12.63 24.20
CA ILE A 102 18.27 -13.83 25.00
C ILE A 102 19.65 -14.40 24.59
N GLY A 103 19.97 -14.40 23.30
CA GLY A 103 21.27 -14.88 22.79
C GLY A 103 22.47 -14.01 23.19
N SER A 104 22.24 -12.76 23.61
CA SER A 104 23.30 -11.89 24.13
C SER A 104 23.74 -12.24 25.56
N VAL A 105 22.97 -13.09 26.25
CA VAL A 105 23.24 -13.47 27.64
C VAL A 105 24.43 -14.42 27.73
N LYS A 106 25.48 -13.99 28.42
CA LYS A 106 26.72 -14.77 28.61
C LYS A 106 27.12 -14.79 30.08
N ILE A 107 27.36 -15.98 30.63
CA ILE A 107 28.02 -16.12 31.93
C ILE A 107 29.50 -15.73 31.78
N LYS A 108 29.97 -14.84 32.66
CA LYS A 108 31.37 -14.39 32.73
C LYS A 108 32.14 -15.04 33.86
N GLY A 109 31.43 -15.47 34.90
CA GLY A 109 32.04 -16.11 36.06
C GLY A 109 31.01 -16.78 36.92
N VAL A 110 31.45 -17.75 37.69
CA VAL A 110 30.67 -18.39 38.72
C VAL A 110 31.51 -18.50 39.97
N SER A 111 30.93 -18.25 41.13
CA SER A 111 31.58 -18.37 42.43
C SER A 111 30.64 -19.03 43.42
N ASP A 112 31.17 -19.88 44.28
CA ASP A 112 30.39 -20.41 45.41
C ASP A 112 30.30 -19.36 46.52
N GLY A 113 29.07 -18.95 46.84
CA GLY A 113 28.77 -18.01 47.91
C GLY A 113 28.21 -18.69 49.16
N PRO A 114 28.15 -17.98 50.30
CA PRO A 114 27.65 -18.52 51.57
C PRO A 114 26.17 -18.90 51.55
N HIS A 115 25.39 -18.39 50.58
CA HIS A 115 23.97 -18.66 50.40
C HIS A 115 23.65 -19.46 49.12
N GLY A 116 24.67 -20.05 48.49
CA GLY A 116 24.54 -20.81 47.25
C GLY A 116 25.42 -20.27 46.10
N PRO A 117 25.36 -20.89 44.91
CA PRO A 117 26.17 -20.48 43.78
C PRO A 117 25.75 -19.10 43.29
N VAL A 118 26.74 -18.23 43.10
CA VAL A 118 26.59 -16.89 42.54
C VAL A 118 27.09 -16.91 41.11
N VAL A 119 26.22 -16.52 40.17
CA VAL A 119 26.53 -16.50 38.73
C VAL A 119 26.61 -15.05 38.26
N ILE A 120 27.73 -14.69 37.66
CA ILE A 120 27.96 -13.37 37.09
C ILE A 120 27.63 -13.42 35.59
N VAL A 121 26.63 -12.65 35.17
CA VAL A 121 26.06 -12.65 33.82
C VAL A 121 26.17 -11.29 33.14
N GLU A 122 26.57 -11.30 31.88
CA GLU A 122 26.40 -10.20 30.95
C GLU A 122 25.06 -10.39 30.25
N MET A 123 24.01 -9.63 30.64
CA MET A 123 22.63 -9.83 30.15
C MET A 123 22.18 -8.87 29.04
N GLY A 124 23.03 -7.94 28.57
CA GLY A 124 22.65 -6.96 27.54
C GLY A 124 21.33 -6.24 27.88
N ASP A 125 20.35 -6.33 26.98
CA ASP A 125 18.98 -5.81 27.10
C ASP A 125 17.94 -6.86 27.52
N ALA A 126 18.37 -8.08 27.86
CA ALA A 126 17.48 -9.16 28.24
C ALA A 126 17.07 -9.06 29.71
N SER A 127 15.81 -9.41 30.00
CA SER A 127 15.31 -9.50 31.37
C SER A 127 15.71 -10.82 32.04
N LEU A 128 15.79 -10.81 33.37
CA LEU A 128 16.16 -11.98 34.17
C LEU A 128 15.17 -13.15 33.98
N ASN A 129 13.87 -12.85 33.92
CA ASN A 129 12.83 -13.85 33.68
C ASN A 129 12.91 -14.48 32.28
N GLU A 130 13.22 -13.69 31.25
CA GLU A 130 13.36 -14.24 29.89
C GLU A 130 14.62 -15.08 29.71
N SER A 131 15.63 -14.82 30.52
CA SER A 131 16.96 -15.42 30.39
C SER A 131 17.18 -16.59 31.35
N GLN A 132 16.27 -16.82 32.31
CA GLN A 132 16.37 -17.83 33.36
C GLN A 132 16.78 -19.21 32.84
N GLU A 133 16.09 -19.72 31.82
CA GLU A 133 16.40 -21.05 31.26
C GLU A 133 17.80 -21.09 30.63
N THR A 134 18.20 -20.02 29.96
CA THR A 134 19.53 -19.90 29.36
C THR A 134 20.63 -19.79 30.43
N ILE A 135 20.36 -19.03 31.51
CA ILE A 135 21.26 -18.89 32.65
C ILE A 135 21.43 -20.23 33.35
N CYS A 136 20.34 -20.94 33.67
CA CYS A 136 20.39 -22.27 34.29
C CYS A 136 21.15 -23.29 33.43
N ARG A 137 20.90 -23.28 32.11
CA ARG A 137 21.62 -24.16 31.18
C ARG A 137 23.11 -23.84 31.13
N GLN A 138 23.50 -22.58 31.01
CA GLN A 138 24.90 -22.20 30.98
C GLN A 138 25.58 -22.42 32.33
N ALA A 139 24.90 -22.13 33.44
CA ALA A 139 25.45 -22.27 34.79
C ALA A 139 25.73 -23.74 35.13
N SER A 140 24.87 -24.67 34.70
CA SER A 140 25.10 -26.11 34.94
C SER A 140 26.35 -26.62 34.21
N LEU A 141 26.65 -26.08 33.02
CA LEU A 141 27.87 -26.38 32.29
C LEU A 141 29.12 -25.83 32.99
N TRP A 142 29.05 -24.61 33.51
CA TRP A 142 30.17 -23.97 34.21
C TRP A 142 30.45 -24.60 35.58
N LEU A 143 29.41 -24.87 36.36
CA LEU A 143 29.48 -25.49 37.68
C LEU A 143 29.71 -27.01 37.61
N LYS A 144 29.61 -27.61 36.43
CA LYS A 144 29.71 -29.06 36.19
C LYS A 144 28.78 -29.91 37.09
N MET A 145 27.64 -29.34 37.48
CA MET A 145 26.64 -30.01 38.32
C MET A 145 25.23 -29.81 37.75
N LYS A 146 24.33 -30.74 38.08
CA LYS A 146 22.91 -30.59 37.73
C LYS A 146 22.27 -29.58 38.69
N LEU A 147 21.66 -28.54 38.12
CA LEU A 147 21.02 -27.45 38.85
C LEU A 147 19.50 -27.63 38.98
N THR A 148 19.04 -28.84 39.28
CA THR A 148 17.60 -29.12 39.45
C THR A 148 17.13 -28.68 40.84
N ASN A 149 16.10 -27.83 40.91
CA ASN A 149 15.56 -27.23 42.14
C ASN A 149 16.60 -26.47 42.98
N THR A 150 17.62 -25.89 42.34
CA THR A 150 18.64 -25.07 43.03
C THR A 150 18.39 -23.59 42.79
N THR A 151 18.63 -22.80 43.83
CA THR A 151 18.57 -21.34 43.78
C THR A 151 19.95 -20.79 43.43
N LEU A 152 20.01 -19.97 42.39
CA LEU A 152 21.20 -19.24 41.97
C LEU A 152 21.01 -17.77 42.28
N THR A 153 22.03 -17.14 42.85
CA THR A 153 22.07 -15.68 42.95
C THR A 153 22.70 -15.14 41.68
N VAL A 154 22.01 -14.21 41.00
CA VAL A 154 22.43 -13.71 39.70
C VAL A 154 22.93 -12.28 39.84
N GLN A 155 24.17 -12.04 39.42
CA GLN A 155 24.79 -10.71 39.46
C GLN A 155 25.13 -10.21 38.06
N ARG A 156 24.91 -8.91 37.81
CA ARG A 156 25.22 -8.28 36.53
C ARG A 156 26.71 -8.00 36.44
N TYR A 157 27.34 -8.48 35.37
CA TYR A 157 28.69 -8.09 35.00
C TYR A 157 28.73 -6.60 34.60
N ARG A 158 29.61 -5.82 35.22
CA ARG A 158 29.78 -4.38 34.93
C ARG A 158 31.23 -3.98 34.67
N MET A 159 31.97 -4.76 33.90
CA MET A 159 33.36 -4.45 33.51
C MET A 159 34.22 -4.08 34.74
N ASN A 160 34.46 -2.79 34.97
CA ASN A 160 35.31 -2.25 36.02
C ASN A 160 34.54 -1.71 37.25
N GLN A 161 33.25 -2.01 37.37
CA GLN A 161 32.39 -1.61 38.49
C GLN A 161 31.94 -2.84 39.27
N PRO A 162 31.60 -2.68 40.57
CA PRO A 162 31.09 -3.78 41.37
C PRO A 162 29.86 -4.40 40.71
N ALA A 163 29.79 -5.73 40.77
CA ALA A 163 28.68 -6.48 40.23
C ALA A 163 27.40 -6.10 40.98
N LEU A 164 26.31 -5.88 40.23
CA LEU A 164 25.02 -5.50 40.79
C LEU A 164 24.19 -6.75 40.98
N ASP A 165 23.60 -6.94 42.16
CA ASP A 165 22.64 -8.02 42.37
C ASP A 165 21.38 -7.79 41.52
N LEU A 166 21.03 -8.77 40.71
CA LEU A 166 19.84 -8.76 39.87
C LEU A 166 18.69 -9.56 40.51
N GLY A 167 19.00 -10.36 41.54
CA GLY A 167 18.05 -11.20 42.24
C GLY A 167 18.37 -12.69 42.14
N ILE A 168 17.41 -13.50 42.58
CA ILE A 168 17.55 -14.94 42.74
C ILE A 168 16.72 -15.66 41.68
N VAL A 169 17.30 -16.69 41.06
CA VAL A 169 16.67 -17.53 40.06
C VAL A 169 16.64 -18.97 40.54
N THR A 170 15.47 -19.59 40.51
CA THR A 170 15.34 -21.03 40.79
C THR A 170 15.40 -21.83 39.50
N CYS A 171 16.41 -22.67 39.35
CA CYS A 171 16.50 -23.58 38.21
C CYS A 171 15.62 -24.82 38.46
N ARG A 172 14.79 -25.16 37.48
CA ARG A 172 13.93 -26.34 37.50
C ARG A 172 14.48 -27.39 36.55
#